data_AF-G1TK38-F1
#
_entry.id   AF-G1TK38-F1
#
_cell.length_a   1.000
_cell.length_b   1.000
_cell.length_c   1.000
_cell.angle_alpha   90.00
_cell.angle_beta   90.00
_cell.angle_gamma   90.00
#
_symmetry.space_group_name_H-M   'P 1'
#
loop_
_entity.id
_entity.type
_entity.pdbx_description
1 polymer ?
#
loop_
_entity_poly.entity_id
_entity_poly.type
_entity_poly.pdbx_seq_one_letter_code
_entity_poly.pdbx_strand_id
1 'polypeptide(L)'
;EKGVEYDILNYWNFPDGVGIKAKVGKFSPYAPHGQHLSLYEDLIECATKIEQWVKLPSSICSASCSPGFRKTPREGKAACCFDCTLCPENEISNQTILTAMKACATQLSVGHITWWYLHSLR
;
A
#
# COMPACT_ATOMS: atom_id res chain seq x y z
N GLU A 1 24.61 -18.45 -15.63
CA GLU A 1 25.17 -18.51 -14.26
C GLU A 1 24.04 -18.81 -13.29
N LYS A 2 24.23 -19.72 -12.33
CA LYS A 2 23.24 -19.98 -11.29
C LYS A 2 23.38 -18.86 -10.25
N GLY A 3 22.43 -17.94 -10.24
CA GLY A 3 22.38 -16.85 -9.28
C GLY A 3 22.20 -17.33 -7.85
N VAL A 4 22.68 -16.54 -6.88
CA VAL A 4 22.51 -16.80 -5.44
C VAL A 4 21.04 -16.66 -5.05
N GLU A 5 20.53 -17.63 -4.30
CA GLU A 5 19.21 -17.59 -3.66
C GLU A 5 19.34 -17.30 -2.17
N TYR A 6 18.32 -16.65 -1.60
CA TYR A 6 18.25 -16.26 -0.20
C TYR A 6 17.08 -16.95 0.49
N ASP A 7 17.30 -17.41 1.72
CA ASP A 7 16.24 -17.94 2.56
C ASP A 7 15.54 -16.83 3.34
N ILE A 8 14.21 -16.87 3.40
CA ILE A 8 13.41 -15.94 4.19
C ILE A 8 13.02 -16.65 5.48
N LEU A 9 13.29 -15.99 6.60
CA LEU A 9 13.23 -16.58 7.94
C LEU A 9 12.28 -15.74 8.81
N ASN A 10 11.35 -16.39 9.50
CA ASN A 10 10.47 -15.80 10.51
C ASN A 10 10.92 -16.28 11.90
N TYR A 11 10.90 -15.38 12.89
CA TYR A 11 11.22 -15.68 14.29
C TYR A 11 9.96 -15.84 15.11
N TRP A 12 9.74 -17.03 15.64
CA TRP A 12 8.61 -17.34 16.49
C TRP A 12 9.07 -17.31 17.94
N ASN A 13 8.47 -16.42 18.71
CA ASN A 13 8.75 -16.32 20.14
C ASN A 13 7.63 -17.01 20.90
N PHE A 14 7.96 -18.09 21.58
CA PHE A 14 7.03 -18.81 22.42
C PHE A 14 7.02 -18.23 23.85
N PRO A 15 5.90 -18.32 24.58
CA PRO A 15 5.78 -17.75 25.92
C PRO A 15 6.77 -18.33 26.95
N ASP A 16 7.29 -19.53 26.70
CA ASP A 16 8.31 -20.20 27.50
C ASP A 16 9.73 -19.64 27.29
N GLY A 17 9.88 -18.59 26.47
CA GLY A 17 11.15 -17.97 26.15
C GLY A 17 11.93 -18.70 25.05
N VAL A 18 11.36 -19.74 24.45
CA VAL A 18 11.96 -20.44 23.32
C VAL A 18 11.71 -19.66 22.03
N GLY A 19 12.80 -19.34 21.32
CA GLY A 19 12.76 -18.71 20.00
C GLY A 19 13.04 -19.73 18.90
N ILE A 20 12.14 -19.90 17.94
CA ILE A 20 12.37 -20.73 16.75
C ILE A 20 12.58 -19.84 15.54
N LYS A 21 13.62 -20.13 14.76
CA LYS A 21 13.86 -19.51 13.45
C LYS A 21 13.32 -20.42 12.35
N ALA A 22 12.10 -20.16 11.90
CA ALA A 22 11.44 -20.93 10.86
C ALA A 22 11.74 -20.38 9.48
N LYS A 23 12.06 -21.25 8.51
CA LYS A 23 12.14 -20.87 7.10
C LYS A 23 10.73 -20.77 6.52
N VAL A 24 10.38 -19.59 6.03
CA VAL A 24 9.04 -19.28 5.52
C VAL A 24 9.04 -18.91 4.04
N GLY A 25 10.18 -18.97 3.37
CA GLY A 25 10.23 -18.68 1.95
C GLY A 25 11.64 -18.59 1.38
N LYS A 26 11.69 -18.11 0.14
CA LYS A 26 12.92 -17.87 -0.62
C LYS A 26 12.81 -16.61 -1.47
N PHE A 27 13.95 -15.99 -1.72
CA PHE A 27 14.10 -14.89 -2.64
C PHE A 27 15.20 -15.17 -3.66
N SER A 28 14.93 -14.94 -4.94
CA SER A 28 15.90 -15.03 -6.03
C SER A 28 15.82 -13.77 -6.89
N PRO A 29 16.87 -12.93 -6.90
CA PRO A 29 16.87 -11.69 -7.70
C PRO A 29 16.98 -11.95 -9.21
N TYR A 30 17.23 -13.20 -9.61
CA TYR A 30 17.41 -13.61 -11.00
C TYR A 30 16.19 -14.33 -11.56
N ALA A 31 15.14 -14.54 -10.76
CA ALA A 31 13.91 -15.15 -11.25
C ALA A 31 13.17 -14.20 -12.22
N PRO A 32 12.18 -14.68 -12.97
CA PRO A 32 11.32 -13.81 -13.77
C PRO A 32 10.56 -12.79 -12.91
N HIS A 33 10.13 -11.70 -13.55
CA HIS A 33 9.32 -10.67 -12.88
C HIS A 33 8.07 -11.28 -12.24
N GLY A 34 7.83 -10.94 -10.97
CA GLY A 34 6.74 -11.51 -10.17
C GLY A 34 7.03 -12.88 -9.54
N GLN A 35 8.17 -13.50 -9.83
CA GLN A 35 8.58 -14.80 -9.28
C GLN A 35 9.83 -14.72 -8.41
N HIS A 36 10.34 -13.50 -8.16
CA HIS A 36 11.50 -13.29 -7.30
C HIS A 36 11.29 -13.76 -5.86
N LEU A 37 10.04 -13.80 -5.40
CA LEU A 37 9.67 -14.07 -4.02
C LEU A 37 8.72 -15.26 -3.95
N SER A 38 9.01 -16.22 -3.09
CA SER A 38 8.12 -17.34 -2.74
C SER A 38 7.97 -17.39 -1.21
N LEU A 39 6.74 -17.29 -0.72
CA LEU A 39 6.41 -17.33 0.70
C LEU A 39 5.41 -18.45 0.99
N TYR A 40 5.58 -19.11 2.13
CA TYR A 40 4.65 -20.10 2.68
C TYR A 40 3.87 -19.41 3.79
N GLU A 41 2.75 -18.76 3.45
CA GLU A 41 1.98 -17.90 4.38
C GLU A 41 1.49 -18.66 5.62
N ASP A 42 1.11 -19.93 5.47
CA ASP A 42 0.68 -20.80 6.58
C ASP A 42 1.77 -21.03 7.64
N LEU A 43 3.05 -20.80 7.29
CA LEU A 43 4.19 -20.91 8.18
C LEU A 43 4.61 -19.56 8.78
N ILE A 44 3.88 -18.47 8.52
CA ILE A 44 4.21 -17.17 9.07
C ILE A 44 3.45 -16.99 10.39
N GLU A 45 4.13 -17.16 11.52
CA GLU A 45 3.58 -16.74 12.80
C GLU A 45 3.53 -15.21 12.84
N CYS A 46 2.35 -14.67 13.16
CA CYS A 46 2.12 -13.25 13.40
C CYS A 46 1.69 -13.06 14.85
N ALA A 47 2.07 -11.92 15.45
CA ALA A 47 1.81 -11.62 16.87
C ALA A 47 0.32 -11.69 17.27
N THR A 48 -0.59 -11.64 16.30
CA THR A 48 -2.05 -11.57 16.51
C THR A 48 -2.71 -12.85 16.01
N LYS A 49 -2.64 -13.92 16.81
CA LYS A 49 -3.36 -15.17 16.55
C LYS A 49 -4.77 -15.07 17.16
N ILE A 50 -5.71 -14.48 16.42
CA ILE A 50 -7.12 -14.45 16.82
C ILE A 50 -7.77 -15.67 16.16
N GLU A 51 -8.17 -16.64 16.99
CA GLU A 51 -8.95 -17.85 16.67
C GLU A 51 -8.84 -18.38 15.23
N GLN A 52 -7.97 -19.39 15.04
CA GLN A 52 -7.85 -20.24 13.85
C GLN A 52 -7.50 -19.56 12.51
N TRP A 53 -7.41 -18.23 12.43
CA TRP A 53 -7.02 -17.51 11.22
C TRP A 53 -5.82 -16.61 11.47
N VAL A 54 -4.75 -16.80 10.70
CA VAL A 54 -3.61 -15.87 10.69
C VAL A 54 -4.08 -14.58 10.03
N LYS A 55 -4.43 -13.57 10.83
CA LYS A 55 -4.70 -12.23 10.30
C LYS A 55 -3.39 -11.48 10.22
N LEU A 56 -2.86 -11.36 9.00
CA LEU A 56 -1.70 -10.50 8.73
C LEU A 56 -1.98 -9.07 9.23
N PRO A 57 -1.07 -8.48 10.01
CA PRO A 57 -1.27 -7.12 10.51
C PRO A 57 -1.28 -6.16 9.32
N SER A 58 -2.33 -5.34 9.22
CA SER A 58 -2.35 -4.26 8.25
C SER A 58 -1.42 -3.14 8.73
N SER A 59 -0.41 -2.82 7.94
CA SER A 59 0.54 -1.74 8.22
C SER A 59 0.27 -0.53 7.31
N ILE A 60 -0.99 -0.08 7.26
CA ILE A 60 -1.39 1.11 6.48
C ILE A 60 -1.49 2.35 7.37
N CYS A 61 -0.99 3.48 6.89
CA CYS A 61 -1.12 4.78 7.59
C CYS A 61 -2.51 5.39 7.42
N SER A 62 -3.11 5.20 6.24
CA SER A 62 -4.43 5.73 5.88
C SER A 62 -5.21 4.67 5.13
N ALA A 63 -6.47 4.45 5.54
CA ALA A 63 -7.39 3.58 4.83
C ALA A 63 -7.76 4.17 3.45
N SER A 64 -8.19 3.31 2.52
CA SER A 64 -8.73 3.77 1.23
C SER A 64 -9.95 4.66 1.43
N CYS A 65 -10.04 5.72 0.63
CA CYS A 65 -11.20 6.61 0.67
C CYS A 65 -12.41 5.98 0.00
N SER A 66 -13.58 6.16 0.62
CA SER A 66 -14.86 5.81 0.02
C SER A 66 -15.15 6.67 -1.22
N PRO A 67 -16.01 6.21 -2.14
CA PRO A 67 -16.48 7.02 -3.25
C PRO A 67 -17.00 8.39 -2.79
N GLY A 68 -16.71 9.46 -3.55
CA GLY A 68 -17.05 10.85 -3.18
C GLY A 68 -16.01 11.57 -2.32
N PHE A 69 -14.91 10.90 -1.95
CA PHE A 69 -13.78 11.49 -1.24
C PHE A 69 -12.49 11.37 -2.05
N ARG A 70 -11.66 12.41 -2.01
CA ARG A 70 -10.30 12.42 -2.57
C ARG A 70 -9.25 12.33 -1.47
N LYS A 71 -8.07 11.83 -1.82
CA LYS A 71 -6.91 11.76 -0.93
C LYS A 71 -6.21 13.11 -0.88
N THR A 72 -6.05 13.67 0.31
CA THR A 72 -5.30 14.90 0.55
C THR A 72 -4.04 14.57 1.37
N PRO A 73 -2.82 14.88 0.88
CA PRO A 73 -1.60 14.59 1.61
C PRO A 73 -1.57 15.24 2.99
N ARG A 74 -1.04 14.53 4.00
CA ARG A 74 -0.80 15.10 5.32
C ARG A 74 0.57 15.79 5.35
N GLU A 75 0.59 17.09 5.66
CA GLU A 75 1.84 17.84 5.79
C GLU A 75 2.77 17.20 6.83
N GLY A 76 4.06 17.10 6.49
CA GLY A 76 5.08 16.49 7.35
C GLY A 76 4.96 14.96 7.53
N LYS A 77 4.08 14.27 6.79
CA LYS A 77 3.97 12.80 6.78
C LYS A 77 4.43 12.20 5.45
N ALA A 78 4.67 10.89 5.44
CA ALA A 78 5.05 10.16 4.24
C ALA A 78 3.93 10.19 3.19
N ALA A 79 4.28 10.02 1.91
CA ALA A 79 3.33 10.09 0.79
C ALA A 79 2.16 9.10 0.88
N CYS A 80 2.31 7.99 1.61
CA CYS A 80 1.24 7.02 1.86
C CYS A 80 0.22 7.46 2.92
N CYS A 81 0.49 8.54 3.67
CA CYS A 81 -0.40 9.09 4.69
C CYS A 81 -1.20 10.27 4.12
N PHE A 82 -2.52 10.11 4.10
CA PHE A 82 -3.46 11.08 3.55
C PHE A 82 -4.76 11.12 4.36
N ASP A 83 -5.51 12.20 4.20
CA ASP A 83 -6.89 12.33 4.67
C ASP A 83 -7.87 12.17 3.51
N CYS A 84 -9.08 11.69 3.82
CA CYS A 84 -10.17 11.63 2.87
C CYS A 84 -11.02 12.88 3.01
N THR A 85 -10.96 13.77 2.01
CA THR A 85 -11.72 15.02 1.96
C THR A 85 -12.83 14.90 0.92
N LEU A 86 -14.03 15.42 1.22
CA LEU A 86 -15.13 15.45 0.26
C LEU A 86 -14.71 16.12 -1.05
N CYS A 87 -15.16 15.57 -2.18
CA CYS A 87 -15.02 16.25 -3.46
C CYS A 87 -15.79 17.58 -3.41
N PRO A 88 -15.19 18.70 -3.87
CA PRO A 88 -15.93 19.94 -4.05
C PRO A 88 -17.01 19.76 -5.14
N GLU A 89 -18.13 20.46 -5.00
CA GLU A 89 -19.32 20.35 -5.86
C GLU A 89 -19.03 20.56 -7.36
N ASN A 90 -17.95 21.27 -7.70
CA ASN A 90 -17.55 21.58 -9.08
C ASN A 90 -16.59 20.56 -9.73
N GLU A 91 -16.17 19.50 -9.02
CA GLU A 91 -15.38 18.37 -9.56
C GLU A 91 -16.27 17.15 -9.91
N ILE A 92 -17.58 17.36 -10.02
CA ILE A 92 -18.56 16.33 -10.36
C ILE A 92 -18.65 16.18 -11.89
N SER A 93 -18.24 15.02 -12.41
CA SER A 93 -18.34 14.68 -13.84
C SER A 93 -19.82 14.67 -14.28
N ASN A 94 -20.19 15.69 -15.05
CA ASN A 94 -21.54 15.91 -15.57
C ASN A 94 -21.86 14.90 -16.69
N GLN A 95 -22.39 13.73 -16.30
CA GLN A 95 -23.20 12.88 -17.18
C GLN A 95 -24.08 11.95 -16.33
N THR A 96 -25.37 12.28 -16.23
CA THR A 96 -26.46 11.34 -15.94
C THR A 96 -26.56 10.81 -14.50
N ILE A 97 -27.33 11.54 -13.69
CA ILE A 97 -28.51 11.11 -12.91
C ILE A 97 -28.55 9.61 -12.49
N LEU A 98 -28.56 9.39 -11.16
CA LEU A 98 -28.95 8.19 -10.38
C LEU A 98 -27.91 7.08 -10.13
N THR A 99 -26.80 7.39 -9.45
CA THR A 99 -26.22 6.54 -8.36
C THR A 99 -25.06 7.31 -7.71
N ALA A 100 -24.96 7.28 -6.39
CA ALA A 100 -23.98 8.02 -5.60
C ALA A 100 -22.53 7.49 -5.71
N MET A 101 -22.01 7.34 -6.94
CA MET A 101 -20.81 6.54 -7.21
C MET A 101 -19.97 7.11 -8.37
N LYS A 102 -19.48 8.34 -8.26
CA LYS A 102 -18.44 8.83 -9.20
C LYS A 102 -17.18 9.19 -8.44
N ALA A 103 -16.09 8.52 -8.82
CA ALA A 103 -14.74 8.94 -8.46
C ALA A 103 -14.55 10.40 -8.90
N CYS A 104 -13.75 11.17 -8.14
CA CYS A 104 -13.33 12.51 -8.54
C CYS A 104 -12.84 12.46 -10.00
N ALA A 105 -13.33 13.37 -10.84
CA ALA A 105 -12.71 13.61 -12.13
C ALA A 105 -11.32 14.17 -11.83
N THR A 106 -10.32 13.29 -11.76
CA THR A 106 -8.94 13.70 -11.57
C THR A 106 -8.54 14.52 -12.79
N GLN A 107 -8.65 15.84 -12.69
CA GLN A 107 -7.83 16.72 -13.52
C GLN A 107 -6.39 16.45 -13.10
N LEU A 108 -5.72 15.57 -13.85
CA LEU A 108 -4.28 15.59 -13.99
C LEU A 108 -3.86 17.03 -14.30
N SER A 109 -3.32 17.75 -13.32
CA SER A 109 -2.32 18.83 -13.54
C SER A 109 -1.88 19.59 -12.28
N VAL A 110 -1.62 18.95 -11.13
CA VAL A 110 -0.77 19.63 -10.11
C VAL A 110 0.71 19.66 -10.52
N GLY A 111 1.10 18.88 -11.54
CA GLY A 111 2.45 18.93 -12.13
C GLY A 111 2.64 19.98 -13.23
N HIS A 112 1.58 20.62 -13.73
CA HIS A 112 1.69 21.61 -14.81
C HIS A 112 1.68 23.06 -14.29
N ILE A 113 1.01 23.34 -13.17
CA ILE A 113 0.91 24.71 -12.64
C ILE A 113 2.27 25.21 -12.12
N THR A 114 3.09 24.34 -11.51
CA THR A 114 4.44 24.72 -11.04
C THR A 114 5.44 24.92 -12.17
N TRP A 115 5.30 24.18 -13.29
CA TRP A 115 6.14 24.37 -14.48
C TRP A 115 5.86 25.70 -15.21
N TRP A 116 4.60 26.14 -15.26
CA TRP A 116 4.24 27.44 -15.81
C TRP A 116 4.86 28.61 -15.03
N TYR A 117 4.91 28.52 -13.69
CA TYR A 117 5.55 29.55 -12.86
C TYR A 117 7.09 29.61 -13.03
N LEU A 118 7.75 28.46 -13.25
CA LEU A 118 9.21 28.42 -13.44
C LEU A 118 9.66 28.90 -14.82
N HIS A 119 8.82 28.78 -15.85
CA HIS A 119 9.17 29.20 -17.23
C HIS A 119 8.90 30.68 -17.55
N SER A 120 8.11 31.40 -16.74
CA SER A 120 7.93 32.86 -16.88
C SER A 120 9.00 33.70 -16.18
N LEU A 121 9.97 33.07 -15.51
CA LEU A 121 11.11 33.72 -14.85
C LEU A 121 12.45 33.46 -15.57
N ARG A 122 12.41 33.11 -16.86
CA ARG A 122 13.59 33.10 -17.72
C ARG A 122 13.41 34.03 -18.92
#